data_AF-A0AAJ3DBP7-F1
#
_entry.id   AF-A0AAJ3DBP7-F1
#
_cell.length_a   1.000
_cell.length_b   1.000
_cell.length_c   1.000
_cell.angle_alpha   90.00
_cell.angle_beta   90.00
_cell.angle_gamma   90.00
#
_symmetry.space_group_name_H-M   'P 1'
#
loop_
_entity.id
_entity.type
_entity.pdbx_description
1 polymer ?
#
loop_
_entity_poly.entity_id
_entity_poly.type
_entity_poly.pdbx_seq_one_letter_code
_entity_poly.pdbx_strand_id
1 'polypeptide(L)'
;MTEKFDLKKAEQAKLQLSDRYYAQPTINRLNGLIDAVLAIIATIMVLALKLPIKGAHDWTTIQPVLIGIAIFVVSFIVVVNQYVTNMRMFNLIHKINPVGMLLVFSWLAVLALLPFFTRWMFEDWHNRYAVLGYGVIYVLASVLQQALLLNLVKTNFNPDEMSTVANNSLAQVYYFAFNNQARVTGISAIVLLVVATIWPTWGFWLFILVPIISFVQTVFEGELKDRINDQAARWQPEEQAHMQDMLNATDESINEKSMAMQEKVLQRLFWRHMSPERRADAQKRFDDWRTEQRREQAQEQAQEVAEQARERARKEAHHRGN
;
A
#
# COMPACT_ATOMS: atom_id res chain seq x y z
N MET A 1 -8.49 -19.38 52.70
CA MET A 1 -8.85 -19.59 51.29
C MET A 1 -7.56 -19.59 50.49
N THR A 2 -7.05 -20.77 50.15
CA THR A 2 -5.87 -20.91 49.28
C THR A 2 -6.36 -20.89 47.84
N GLU A 3 -6.23 -19.73 47.21
CA GLU A 3 -6.41 -19.56 45.77
C GLU A 3 -5.42 -20.53 45.07
N LYS A 4 -5.94 -21.59 44.47
CA LYS A 4 -5.13 -22.55 43.72
C LYS A 4 -4.50 -21.79 42.55
N PHE A 5 -3.21 -21.47 42.69
CA PHE A 5 -2.40 -20.88 41.64
C PHE A 5 -2.51 -21.79 40.40
N ASP A 6 -3.15 -21.30 39.34
CA ASP A 6 -3.38 -22.08 38.12
C ASP A 6 -2.06 -22.21 37.35
N LEU A 7 -1.32 -23.28 37.65
CA LEU A 7 -0.01 -23.57 37.07
C LEU A 7 -0.08 -23.67 35.54
N LYS A 8 -1.19 -24.14 34.96
CA LYS A 8 -1.34 -24.18 33.49
C LYS A 8 -1.41 -22.78 32.90
N LYS A 9 -2.16 -21.89 33.53
CA LYS A 9 -2.27 -20.48 33.10
C LYS A 9 -0.93 -19.75 33.24
N ALA A 10 -0.19 -20.02 34.32
CA ALA A 10 1.15 -19.48 34.53
C ALA A 10 2.18 -20.02 33.51
N GLU A 11 2.11 -21.30 33.17
CA GLU A 11 2.99 -21.94 32.19
C GLU A 11 2.69 -21.45 30.76
N GLN A 12 1.41 -21.31 30.40
CA GLN A 12 0.99 -20.69 29.14
C GLN A 12 1.45 -19.23 29.03
N ALA A 13 1.29 -18.44 30.10
CA ALA A 13 1.77 -17.06 30.14
C ALA A 13 3.30 -17.00 29.99
N LYS A 14 4.04 -17.92 30.61
CA LYS A 14 5.50 -18.01 30.50
C LYS A 14 5.96 -18.37 29.08
N LEU A 15 5.29 -19.31 28.42
CA LEU A 15 5.53 -19.68 27.02
C LEU A 15 5.23 -18.53 26.05
N GLN A 16 4.12 -17.82 26.26
CA GLN A 16 3.78 -16.63 25.47
C GLN A 16 4.78 -15.49 25.66
N LEU A 17 5.26 -15.29 26.91
CA LEU A 17 6.29 -14.31 27.23
C LEU A 17 7.64 -14.69 26.61
N SER A 18 8.06 -15.95 26.70
CA SER A 18 9.30 -16.40 26.08
C SER A 18 9.27 -16.24 24.56
N ASP A 19 8.17 -16.64 23.91
CA ASP A 19 8.00 -16.48 22.46
C ASP A 19 8.14 -15.02 22.04
N ARG A 20 7.49 -14.10 22.75
CA ARG A 20 7.59 -12.66 22.46
C ARG A 20 8.99 -12.11 22.75
N TYR A 21 9.62 -12.54 23.84
CA TYR A 21 10.93 -12.03 24.27
C TYR A 21 12.07 -12.52 23.37
N TYR A 22 11.97 -13.71 22.77
CA TYR A 22 12.97 -14.22 21.81
C TYR A 22 12.72 -13.75 20.35
N ALA A 23 11.47 -13.49 19.96
CA ALA A 23 11.15 -13.04 18.60
C ALA A 23 11.53 -11.57 18.34
N GLN A 24 11.31 -10.68 19.32
CA GLN A 24 11.62 -9.24 19.23
C GLN A 24 13.10 -8.94 18.91
N PRO A 25 14.10 -9.53 19.60
CA PRO A 25 15.51 -9.34 19.26
C PRO A 25 15.87 -9.77 17.84
N THR A 26 15.22 -10.83 17.33
CA THR A 26 15.48 -11.37 15.99
C THR A 26 14.93 -10.42 14.91
N ILE A 27 13.73 -9.88 15.09
CA ILE A 27 13.12 -8.90 14.19
C ILE A 27 13.94 -7.60 14.18
N ASN A 28 14.38 -7.12 15.34
CA ASN A 28 15.20 -5.91 15.43
C ASN A 28 16.56 -6.07 14.72
N ARG A 29 17.19 -7.25 14.85
CA ARG A 29 18.43 -7.56 14.11
C ARG A 29 18.19 -7.62 12.60
N LEU A 30 17.05 -8.18 12.18
CA LEU A 30 16.68 -8.25 10.77
C LEU A 30 16.40 -6.85 10.20
N ASN A 31 15.69 -5.99 10.92
CA ASN A 31 15.49 -4.59 10.56
C ASN A 31 16.82 -3.84 10.40
N GLY A 32 17.74 -3.99 11.37
CA GLY A 32 19.06 -3.38 11.27
C GLY A 32 19.87 -3.87 10.06
N LEU A 33 19.71 -5.15 9.67
CA LEU A 33 20.33 -5.67 8.44
C LEU A 33 19.70 -5.05 7.18
N ILE A 34 18.37 -4.93 7.14
CA ILE A 34 17.65 -4.29 6.03
C ILE A 34 18.10 -2.83 5.88
N ASP A 35 18.12 -2.07 6.97
CA ASP A 35 18.58 -0.67 6.98
C ASP A 35 20.00 -0.54 6.41
N ALA A 36 20.92 -1.39 6.86
CA ALA A 36 22.31 -1.39 6.41
C ALA A 36 22.43 -1.69 4.91
N VAL A 37 21.73 -2.71 4.41
CA VAL A 37 21.79 -3.09 3.00
C VAL A 37 21.17 -2.01 2.11
N LEU A 38 20.03 -1.43 2.50
CA LEU A 38 19.39 -0.37 1.72
C LEU A 38 20.23 0.92 1.70
N ALA A 39 20.90 1.26 2.79
CA ALA A 39 21.85 2.37 2.82
C ALA A 39 23.03 2.16 1.85
N ILE A 40 23.57 0.95 1.77
CA ILE A 40 24.62 0.59 0.81
C ILE A 40 24.09 0.71 -0.63
N ILE A 41 22.90 0.17 -0.91
CA ILE A 41 22.27 0.29 -2.24
C ILE A 41 22.10 1.77 -2.62
N ALA A 42 21.58 2.59 -1.71
CA ALA A 42 21.39 4.03 -1.91
C ALA A 42 22.69 4.77 -2.25
N THR A 43 23.78 4.45 -1.56
CA THR A 43 25.10 5.07 -1.79
C THR A 43 25.75 4.58 -3.10
N ILE A 44 25.64 3.30 -3.44
CA ILE A 44 26.13 2.77 -4.72
C ILE A 44 25.39 3.42 -5.91
N MET A 45 24.09 3.71 -5.77
CA MET A 45 23.35 4.42 -6.82
C MET A 45 23.93 5.81 -7.12
N VAL A 46 24.39 6.56 -6.11
CA VAL A 46 25.05 7.87 -6.33
C VAL A 46 26.35 7.69 -7.10
N LEU A 47 27.14 6.66 -6.74
CA LEU A 47 28.42 6.35 -7.38
C LEU A 47 28.27 5.93 -8.85
N ALA A 48 27.07 5.58 -9.29
CA ALA A 48 26.79 5.25 -10.69
C ALA A 48 26.74 6.49 -11.61
N LEU A 49 26.67 7.70 -11.07
CA LEU A 49 26.65 8.93 -11.85
C LEU A 49 28.03 9.21 -12.47
N LYS A 50 28.07 9.40 -13.79
CA LYS A 50 29.29 9.84 -14.49
C LYS A 50 29.30 11.36 -14.63
N LEU A 51 30.32 11.99 -14.07
CA LEU A 51 30.63 13.39 -14.36
C LEU A 51 31.41 13.47 -15.69
N PRO A 52 31.08 14.40 -16.59
CA PRO A 52 31.89 14.63 -17.78
C PRO A 52 33.25 15.19 -17.34
N ILE A 53 34.31 14.39 -17.53
CA ILE A 53 35.67 14.69 -17.05
C ILE A 53 36.31 15.85 -17.84
N LYS A 54 35.77 16.22 -19.01
CA LYS A 54 36.28 17.31 -19.86
C LYS A 54 35.15 18.10 -20.51
N GLY A 55 35.20 19.44 -20.42
CA GLY A 55 34.49 20.35 -21.33
C GLY A 55 33.05 20.75 -20.96
N ALA A 56 32.72 20.93 -19.68
CA ALA A 56 31.43 21.50 -19.28
C ALA A 56 31.38 23.03 -19.51
N HIS A 57 31.36 23.44 -20.78
CA HIS A 57 31.32 24.86 -21.16
C HIS A 57 30.05 25.25 -21.92
N ASP A 58 29.28 24.27 -22.41
CA ASP A 58 28.06 24.49 -23.19
C ASP A 58 26.87 23.66 -22.69
N TRP A 59 25.65 24.13 -22.97
CA TRP A 59 24.39 23.48 -22.57
C TRP A 59 24.26 22.03 -23.08
N THR A 60 24.81 21.75 -24.27
CA THR A 60 24.83 20.41 -24.89
C THR A 60 25.63 19.39 -24.08
N THR A 61 26.59 19.83 -23.26
CA THR A 61 27.37 18.96 -22.36
C THR A 61 26.71 18.80 -20.99
N ILE A 62 25.89 19.77 -20.56
CA ILE A 62 25.22 19.78 -19.25
C ILE A 62 23.92 18.95 -19.27
N GLN A 63 23.15 19.01 -20.37
CA GLN A 63 21.87 18.32 -20.49
C GLN A 63 21.94 16.81 -20.15
N PRO A 64 22.93 16.01 -20.64
CA PRO A 64 23.01 14.59 -20.30
C PRO A 64 23.27 14.32 -18.82
N VAL A 65 24.00 15.23 -18.14
CA VAL A 65 24.28 15.13 -16.71
C VAL A 65 23.02 15.35 -15.89
N LEU A 66 22.22 16.36 -16.25
CA LEU A 66 20.93 16.63 -15.60
C LEU A 66 19.96 15.46 -15.74
N ILE A 67 19.90 14.83 -16.92
CA ILE A 67 19.12 13.61 -17.14
C ILE A 67 19.62 12.48 -16.24
N GLY A 68 20.94 12.31 -16.12
CA GLY A 68 21.52 11.32 -15.20
C GLY A 68 21.17 11.54 -13.74
N ILE A 69 21.24 12.79 -13.28
CA ILE A 69 20.83 13.15 -11.91
C ILE A 69 19.33 12.87 -11.72
N ALA A 70 18.48 13.20 -12.70
CA ALA A 70 17.05 12.92 -12.61
C ALA A 70 16.76 11.41 -12.51
N ILE A 71 17.42 10.59 -13.33
CA ILE A 71 17.33 9.12 -13.26
C ILE A 71 17.77 8.61 -11.89
N PHE A 72 18.87 9.13 -11.36
CA PHE A 72 19.34 8.78 -10.03
C PHE A 72 18.32 9.14 -8.93
N VAL A 73 17.80 10.38 -8.93
CA VAL A 73 16.84 10.85 -7.91
C VAL A 73 15.60 9.95 -7.90
N VAL A 74 15.11 9.57 -9.09
CA VAL A 74 13.97 8.66 -9.22
C VAL A 74 14.28 7.29 -8.66
N SER A 75 15.43 6.69 -9.03
CA SER A 75 15.83 5.39 -8.48
C SER A 75 16.04 5.42 -6.96
N PHE A 76 16.55 6.53 -6.43
CA PHE A 76 16.64 6.75 -4.99
C PHE A 76 15.25 6.78 -4.34
N ILE A 77 14.30 7.52 -4.92
CA ILE A 77 12.91 7.55 -4.46
C ILE A 77 12.29 6.15 -4.48
N VAL A 78 12.53 5.34 -5.50
CA VAL A 78 12.08 3.95 -5.56
C VAL A 78 12.57 3.14 -4.37
N VAL A 79 13.86 3.20 -4.05
CA VAL A 79 14.44 2.48 -2.91
C VAL A 79 13.89 3.00 -1.58
N VAL A 80 13.73 4.31 -1.43
CA VAL A 80 13.15 4.91 -0.22
C VAL A 80 11.67 4.52 -0.07
N ASN A 81 10.89 4.48 -1.15
CA ASN A 81 9.50 4.06 -1.10
C ASN A 81 9.38 2.59 -0.65
N GLN A 82 10.23 1.74 -1.22
CA GLN A 82 10.37 0.33 -0.83
C GLN A 82 10.76 0.20 0.65
N TYR A 83 11.69 1.03 1.12
CA TYR A 83 12.10 1.09 2.52
C TYR A 83 10.97 1.49 3.46
N VAL A 84 10.29 2.62 3.20
CA VAL A 84 9.22 3.15 4.06
C VAL A 84 8.08 2.14 4.18
N THR A 85 7.72 1.50 3.05
CA THR A 85 6.71 0.45 3.01
C THR A 85 7.12 -0.72 3.91
N ASN A 86 8.38 -1.17 3.80
CA ASN A 86 8.91 -2.25 4.63
C ASN A 86 8.96 -1.88 6.12
N MET A 87 9.49 -0.71 6.47
CA MET A 87 9.56 -0.23 7.85
C MET A 87 8.17 -0.19 8.51
N ARG A 88 7.15 0.33 7.79
CA ARG A 88 5.76 0.36 8.27
C ARG A 88 5.20 -1.04 8.53
N MET A 89 5.53 -2.02 7.68
CA MET A 89 5.12 -3.41 7.89
C MET A 89 5.81 -4.02 9.11
N PHE A 90 7.13 -3.84 9.24
CA PHE A 90 7.92 -4.45 10.30
C PHE A 90 7.61 -3.89 11.70
N ASN A 91 7.07 -2.68 11.79
CA ASN A 91 6.58 -2.11 13.06
C ASN A 91 5.32 -2.80 13.61
N LEU A 92 4.61 -3.59 12.80
CA LEU A 92 3.33 -4.22 13.17
C LEU A 92 3.45 -5.72 13.46
N ILE A 93 4.61 -6.33 13.19
CA ILE A 93 4.80 -7.77 13.33
C ILE A 93 5.50 -8.14 14.64
N HIS A 94 5.19 -9.32 15.16
CA HIS A 94 5.76 -9.86 16.40
C HIS A 94 6.51 -11.16 16.18
N LYS A 95 6.28 -11.85 15.05
CA LYS A 95 6.89 -13.11 14.67
C LYS A 95 7.22 -13.11 13.18
N ILE A 96 8.31 -13.78 12.80
CA ILE A 96 8.66 -14.06 11.41
C ILE A 96 8.87 -15.56 11.26
N ASN A 97 8.27 -16.14 10.22
CA ASN A 97 8.48 -17.55 9.88
C ASN A 97 9.68 -17.70 8.90
N PRO A 98 10.22 -18.91 8.70
CA PRO A 98 11.34 -19.13 7.78
C PRO A 98 11.09 -18.69 6.33
N VAL A 99 9.84 -18.79 5.85
CA VAL A 99 9.45 -18.36 4.50
C VAL A 99 9.52 -16.84 4.36
N GLY A 100 9.06 -16.08 5.36
CA GLY A 100 9.18 -14.63 5.43
C GLY A 100 10.63 -14.18 5.45
N MET A 101 11.50 -14.90 6.17
CA MET A 101 12.94 -14.64 6.18
C MET A 101 13.57 -14.86 4.80
N LEU A 102 13.19 -15.93 4.08
CA LEU A 102 13.62 -16.15 2.69
C LEU A 102 13.16 -15.00 1.78
N LEU A 103 11.90 -14.57 1.90
CA LEU A 103 11.33 -13.48 1.10
C LEU A 103 12.07 -12.16 1.33
N VAL A 104 12.46 -11.84 2.57
CA VAL A 104 13.29 -10.67 2.87
C VAL A 104 14.63 -10.74 2.14
N PHE A 105 15.32 -11.88 2.20
CA PHE A 105 16.62 -12.01 1.52
C PHE A 105 16.50 -11.99 0.00
N SER A 106 15.47 -12.62 -0.57
CA SER A 106 15.19 -12.52 -2.00
C SER A 106 14.89 -11.09 -2.41
N TRP A 107 14.10 -10.35 -1.63
CA TRP A 107 13.79 -8.95 -1.90
C TRP A 107 15.04 -8.07 -1.85
N LEU A 108 15.88 -8.23 -0.82
CA LEU A 108 17.16 -7.52 -0.72
C LEU A 108 18.09 -7.83 -1.89
N ALA A 109 18.17 -9.10 -2.31
CA ALA A 109 18.99 -9.51 -3.44
C ALA A 109 18.52 -8.87 -4.76
N VAL A 110 17.21 -8.76 -4.97
CA VAL A 110 16.65 -8.08 -6.15
C VAL A 110 16.89 -6.57 -6.08
N LEU A 111 16.71 -5.92 -4.93
CA LEU A 111 17.02 -4.50 -4.76
C LEU A 111 18.50 -4.20 -4.96
N ALA A 112 19.40 -5.12 -4.61
CA ALA A 112 20.84 -4.97 -4.85
C ALA A 112 21.21 -4.91 -6.34
N LEU A 113 20.31 -5.33 -7.25
CA LEU A 113 20.48 -5.19 -8.69
C LEU A 113 20.04 -3.81 -9.22
N LEU A 114 19.25 -3.04 -8.48
CA LEU A 114 18.79 -1.72 -8.92
C LEU A 114 19.91 -0.76 -9.33
N PRO A 115 21.07 -0.67 -8.64
CA PRO A 115 22.16 0.21 -9.07
C PRO A 115 22.69 -0.15 -10.46
N PHE A 116 22.79 -1.45 -10.77
CA PHE A 116 23.22 -1.93 -12.07
C PHE A 116 22.25 -1.51 -13.18
N PHE A 117 20.95 -1.77 -13.00
CA PHE A 117 19.95 -1.41 -14.01
C PHE A 117 19.70 0.10 -14.10
N THR A 118 19.86 0.84 -13.00
CA THR A 118 19.84 2.31 -13.00
C THR A 118 20.96 2.86 -13.86
N ARG A 119 22.18 2.32 -13.71
CA ARG A 119 23.32 2.70 -14.54
C ARG A 119 23.11 2.35 -16.00
N TRP A 120 22.59 1.16 -16.30
CA TRP A 120 22.33 0.75 -17.67
C TRP A 120 21.29 1.65 -18.34
N MET A 121 20.22 1.99 -17.62
CA MET A 121 19.21 2.95 -18.08
C MET A 121 19.80 4.35 -18.26
N PHE A 122 20.72 4.79 -17.39
CA PHE A 122 21.42 6.06 -17.58
C PHE A 122 22.29 6.08 -18.84
N GLU A 123 23.02 5.01 -19.12
CA GLU A 123 23.91 4.92 -20.29
C GLU A 123 23.15 4.91 -21.62
N ASP A 124 21.94 4.32 -21.65
CA ASP A 124 21.15 4.19 -22.88
C ASP A 124 19.63 4.16 -22.61
N TRP A 125 19.07 5.30 -22.19
CA TRP A 125 17.64 5.41 -21.83
C TRP A 125 16.67 5.29 -23.03
N HIS A 126 17.18 5.36 -24.27
CA HIS A 126 16.38 5.10 -25.48
C HIS A 126 16.29 3.61 -25.82
N ASN A 127 17.19 2.80 -25.26
CA ASN A 127 17.22 1.38 -25.53
C ASN A 127 16.17 0.64 -24.72
N ARG A 128 15.30 -0.07 -25.46
CA ARG A 128 14.22 -0.87 -24.89
C ARG A 128 14.69 -1.83 -23.81
N TYR A 129 15.88 -2.43 -23.95
CA TYR A 129 16.37 -3.44 -23.01
C TYR A 129 16.81 -2.82 -21.69
N ALA A 130 17.35 -1.60 -21.72
CA ALA A 130 17.74 -0.90 -20.51
C ALA A 130 16.51 -0.49 -19.69
N VAL A 131 15.49 0.06 -20.36
CA VAL A 131 14.21 0.45 -19.72
C VAL A 131 13.46 -0.78 -19.19
N LEU A 132 13.37 -1.86 -19.98
CA LEU A 132 12.73 -3.10 -19.56
C LEU A 132 13.49 -3.79 -18.43
N GLY A 133 14.82 -3.81 -18.47
CA GLY A 133 15.63 -4.37 -17.40
C GLY A 133 15.37 -3.69 -16.06
N TYR A 134 15.35 -2.36 -16.05
CA TYR A 134 14.98 -1.57 -14.88
C TYR A 134 13.55 -1.89 -14.41
N GLY A 135 12.60 -1.87 -15.33
CA GLY A 135 11.19 -2.17 -15.04
C GLY A 135 11.00 -3.55 -14.43
N VAL A 136 11.63 -4.59 -14.97
CA VAL A 136 11.54 -5.97 -14.48
C VAL A 136 12.05 -6.09 -13.06
N ILE A 137 13.20 -5.48 -12.73
CA ILE A 137 13.71 -5.50 -11.35
C ILE A 137 12.78 -4.75 -10.41
N TYR A 138 12.24 -3.60 -10.82
CA TYR A 138 11.25 -2.86 -10.04
C TYR A 138 9.98 -3.69 -9.76
N VAL A 139 9.44 -4.35 -10.79
CA VAL A 139 8.27 -5.24 -10.66
C VAL A 139 8.58 -6.41 -9.75
N LEU A 140 9.73 -7.08 -9.95
CA LEU A 140 10.12 -8.23 -9.16
C LEU A 140 10.31 -7.87 -7.68
N ALA A 141 10.94 -6.72 -7.39
CA ALA A 141 11.06 -6.20 -6.03
C ALA A 141 9.68 -5.95 -5.41
N SER A 142 8.76 -5.34 -6.17
CA SER A 142 7.40 -5.07 -5.72
C SER A 142 6.60 -6.35 -5.43
N VAL A 143 6.72 -7.37 -6.29
CA VAL A 143 6.07 -8.68 -6.11
C VAL A 143 6.62 -9.40 -4.87
N LEU A 144 7.94 -9.39 -4.67
CA LEU A 144 8.54 -10.00 -3.48
C LEU A 144 8.12 -9.29 -2.19
N GLN A 145 8.01 -7.95 -2.21
CA GLN A 145 7.51 -7.19 -1.07
C GLN A 145 6.04 -7.53 -0.76
N GLN A 146 5.21 -7.71 -1.79
CA GLN A 146 3.82 -8.13 -1.61
C GLN A 146 3.71 -9.56 -1.07
N ALA A 147 4.52 -10.48 -1.58
CA ALA A 147 4.57 -11.84 -1.06
C ALA A 147 5.01 -11.85 0.42
N LEU A 148 5.99 -11.01 0.78
CA LEU A 148 6.44 -10.82 2.15
C LEU A 148 5.30 -10.30 3.04
N LEU A 149 4.60 -9.24 2.62
CA LEU A 149 3.44 -8.70 3.33
C LEU A 149 2.40 -9.80 3.61
N LEU A 150 1.98 -10.53 2.57
CA LEU A 150 0.95 -11.57 2.69
C LEU A 150 1.39 -12.68 3.65
N ASN A 151 2.67 -13.07 3.62
CA ASN A 151 3.21 -14.06 4.54
C ASN A 151 3.23 -13.57 5.99
N LEU A 152 3.67 -12.32 6.21
CA LEU A 152 3.72 -11.70 7.53
C LEU A 152 2.32 -11.54 8.12
N VAL A 153 1.34 -11.14 7.29
CA VAL A 153 -0.05 -11.04 7.73
C VAL A 153 -0.58 -12.39 8.20
N LYS A 154 -0.42 -13.43 7.37
CA LYS A 154 -0.86 -14.80 7.73
C LYS A 154 -0.19 -15.34 8.99
N THR A 155 1.02 -14.89 9.30
CA THR A 155 1.80 -15.37 10.44
C THR A 155 1.46 -14.63 11.73
N ASN A 156 1.13 -13.34 11.64
CA ASN A 156 0.96 -12.47 12.80
C ASN A 156 -0.50 -12.15 13.11
N PHE A 157 -1.41 -12.34 12.16
CA PHE A 157 -2.83 -12.03 12.32
C PHE A 157 -3.67 -13.26 12.00
N ASN A 158 -4.41 -13.74 13.01
CA ASN A 158 -5.32 -14.87 12.87
C ASN A 158 -6.73 -14.34 12.53
N PRO A 159 -7.42 -14.87 11.49
CA PRO A 159 -8.77 -14.41 11.12
C PRO A 159 -9.80 -14.53 12.25
N ASP A 160 -9.64 -15.51 13.14
CA ASP A 160 -10.58 -15.77 14.24
C ASP A 160 -10.37 -14.80 15.42
N GLU A 161 -9.13 -14.39 15.69
CA GLU A 161 -8.80 -13.38 16.71
C GLU A 161 -9.05 -11.94 16.22
N MET A 162 -9.17 -11.74 14.90
CA MET A 162 -9.52 -10.45 14.29
C MET A 162 -10.86 -9.88 14.79
N SER A 163 -11.80 -10.74 15.22
CA SER A 163 -13.13 -10.35 15.69
C SER A 163 -13.21 -9.98 17.19
N THR A 164 -12.23 -10.37 18.01
CA THR A 164 -12.36 -10.34 19.49
C THR A 164 -11.51 -9.28 20.20
N VAL A 165 -10.54 -8.67 19.52
CA VAL A 165 -9.70 -7.62 20.11
C VAL A 165 -10.11 -6.26 19.54
N ALA A 166 -10.58 -5.35 20.40
CA ALA A 166 -10.98 -3.97 20.05
C ALA A 166 -9.87 -3.12 19.37
N ASN A 167 -8.63 -3.62 19.28
CA ASN A 167 -7.50 -3.02 18.54
C ASN A 167 -7.35 -3.53 17.09
N ASN A 168 -8.19 -4.46 16.61
CA ASN A 168 -8.06 -5.09 15.29
C ASN A 168 -8.68 -4.31 14.12
N SER A 169 -9.38 -3.21 14.39
CA SER A 169 -9.89 -2.31 13.35
C SER A 169 -8.76 -1.68 12.52
N LEU A 170 -7.68 -1.28 13.19
CA LEU A 170 -6.47 -0.79 12.54
C LEU A 170 -5.79 -1.88 11.73
N ALA A 171 -5.63 -3.10 12.25
CA ALA A 171 -5.00 -4.20 11.51
C ALA A 171 -5.75 -4.54 10.21
N GLN A 172 -7.10 -4.55 10.24
CA GLN A 172 -7.92 -4.75 9.04
C GLN A 172 -7.85 -3.58 8.06
N VAL A 173 -7.87 -2.33 8.55
CA VAL A 173 -7.70 -1.14 7.71
C VAL A 173 -6.30 -1.11 7.08
N TYR A 174 -5.27 -1.50 7.83
CA TYR A 174 -3.91 -1.65 7.32
C TYR A 174 -3.83 -2.75 6.27
N TYR A 175 -4.42 -3.92 6.52
CA TYR A 175 -4.49 -5.01 5.55
C TYR A 175 -5.18 -4.58 4.26
N PHE A 176 -6.35 -3.94 4.37
CA PHE A 176 -7.13 -3.48 3.23
C PHE A 176 -6.39 -2.38 2.44
N ALA A 177 -5.85 -1.37 3.13
CA ALA A 177 -5.11 -0.28 2.50
C ALA A 177 -3.84 -0.79 1.79
N PHE A 178 -3.04 -1.63 2.46
CA PHE A 178 -1.84 -2.21 1.86
C PHE A 178 -2.17 -3.14 0.69
N ASN A 179 -3.24 -3.93 0.79
CA ASN A 179 -3.65 -4.83 -0.29
C ASN A 179 -4.19 -4.06 -1.50
N ASN A 180 -4.91 -2.95 -1.28
CA ASN A 180 -5.33 -2.07 -2.37
C ASN A 180 -4.13 -1.38 -3.03
N GLN A 181 -3.18 -0.89 -2.23
CA GLN A 181 -1.94 -0.29 -2.71
C GLN A 181 -1.09 -1.30 -3.51
N ALA A 182 -1.05 -2.57 -3.07
CA ALA A 182 -0.40 -3.67 -3.77
C ALA A 182 -1.03 -3.96 -5.15
N ARG A 183 -2.37 -3.98 -5.23
CA ARG A 183 -3.11 -4.15 -6.49
C ARG A 183 -2.82 -3.00 -7.47
N VAL A 184 -2.91 -1.76 -7.00
CA VAL A 184 -2.63 -0.57 -7.82
C VAL A 184 -1.18 -0.59 -8.31
N THR A 185 -0.22 -0.90 -7.43
CA THR A 185 1.20 -1.00 -7.78
C THR A 185 1.43 -2.13 -8.79
N GLY A 186 0.83 -3.31 -8.61
CA GLY A 186 0.97 -4.44 -9.52
C GLY A 186 0.38 -4.18 -10.92
N ILE A 187 -0.83 -3.61 -10.98
CA ILE A 187 -1.46 -3.24 -12.26
C ILE A 187 -0.63 -2.18 -12.98
N SER A 188 -0.20 -1.14 -12.25
CA SER A 188 0.65 -0.08 -12.82
C SER A 188 1.96 -0.67 -13.36
N ALA A 189 2.57 -1.62 -12.66
CA ALA A 189 3.81 -2.27 -13.07
C ALA A 189 3.67 -3.06 -14.39
N ILE A 190 2.56 -3.78 -14.57
CA ILE A 190 2.27 -4.50 -15.83
C ILE A 190 2.05 -3.51 -16.96
N VAL A 191 1.24 -2.47 -16.74
CA VAL A 191 1.00 -1.41 -17.73
C VAL A 191 2.30 -0.73 -18.15
N LEU A 192 3.17 -0.41 -17.19
CA LEU A 192 4.48 0.18 -17.43
C LEU A 192 5.38 -0.71 -18.31
N LEU A 193 5.42 -2.02 -18.04
CA LEU A 193 6.20 -2.96 -18.86
C LEU A 193 5.67 -3.06 -20.30
N VAL A 194 4.34 -3.08 -20.48
CA VAL A 194 3.72 -3.11 -21.81
C VAL A 194 4.05 -1.83 -22.57
N VAL A 195 3.87 -0.67 -21.95
CA VAL A 195 4.18 0.62 -22.56
C VAL A 195 5.66 0.73 -22.91
N ALA A 196 6.56 0.31 -22.01
CA ALA A 196 8.00 0.34 -22.27
C ALA A 196 8.43 -0.60 -23.40
N THR A 197 7.69 -1.68 -23.65
CA THR A 197 7.96 -2.61 -24.76
C THR A 197 7.63 -1.98 -26.12
N ILE A 198 6.51 -1.25 -26.18
CA ILE A 198 5.99 -0.65 -27.43
C ILE A 198 6.66 0.72 -27.68
N TRP A 199 6.82 1.52 -26.62
CA TRP A 199 7.34 2.87 -26.66
C TRP A 199 8.34 3.11 -25.52
N PRO A 200 9.62 2.76 -25.68
CA PRO A 200 10.64 2.87 -24.64
C PRO A 200 10.75 4.27 -24.04
N THR A 201 10.65 5.31 -24.86
CA THR A 201 10.69 6.72 -24.42
C THR A 201 9.55 7.06 -23.47
N TRP A 202 8.31 6.64 -23.79
CA TRP A 202 7.16 6.86 -22.91
C TRP A 202 7.23 5.97 -21.66
N GLY A 203 7.69 4.73 -21.82
CA GLY A 203 7.95 3.83 -20.70
C GLY A 203 8.92 4.44 -19.69
N PHE A 204 10.03 5.01 -20.16
CA PHE A 204 11.01 5.72 -19.33
C PHE A 204 10.37 6.85 -18.51
N TRP A 205 9.60 7.74 -19.14
CA TRP A 205 8.94 8.85 -18.43
C TRP A 205 7.91 8.36 -17.42
N LEU A 206 7.16 7.30 -17.73
CA LEU A 206 6.21 6.72 -16.79
C LEU A 206 6.92 6.01 -15.62
N PHE A 207 8.06 5.34 -15.86
CA PHE A 207 8.91 4.78 -14.81
C PHE A 207 9.51 5.86 -13.90
N ILE A 208 9.60 7.11 -14.36
CA ILE A 208 9.96 8.26 -13.54
C ILE A 208 8.76 8.79 -12.74
N LEU A 209 7.64 9.04 -13.42
CA LEU A 209 6.49 9.71 -12.82
C LEU A 209 5.77 8.86 -11.79
N VAL A 210 5.57 7.56 -12.05
CA VAL A 210 4.79 6.69 -11.17
C VAL A 210 5.42 6.56 -9.78
N PRO A 211 6.73 6.28 -9.63
CA PRO A 211 7.36 6.25 -8.32
C PRO A 211 7.30 7.58 -7.57
N ILE A 212 7.38 8.72 -8.27
CA ILE A 212 7.26 10.04 -7.64
C ILE A 212 5.85 10.22 -7.07
N ILE A 213 4.81 9.94 -7.88
CA ILE A 213 3.42 10.02 -7.44
C ILE A 213 3.17 9.08 -6.26
N SER A 214 3.66 7.83 -6.36
CA SER A 214 3.56 6.85 -5.30
C SER A 214 4.27 7.32 -4.03
N PHE A 215 5.46 7.91 -4.13
CA PHE A 215 6.18 8.42 -2.98
C PHE A 215 5.44 9.58 -2.30
N VAL A 216 4.91 10.52 -3.08
CA VAL A 216 4.07 11.61 -2.58
C VAL A 216 2.88 11.03 -1.81
N GLN A 217 2.16 10.06 -2.39
CA GLN A 217 1.08 9.36 -1.70
C GLN A 217 1.55 8.69 -0.40
N THR A 218 2.64 7.93 -0.46
CA THR A 218 3.21 7.23 0.70
C THR A 218 3.57 8.19 1.84
N VAL A 219 4.16 9.36 1.54
CA VAL A 219 4.53 10.36 2.53
C VAL A 219 3.28 11.01 3.15
N PHE A 220 2.33 11.46 2.32
CA PHE A 220 1.09 12.09 2.80
C PHE A 220 0.19 11.12 3.57
N GLU A 221 0.13 9.85 3.17
CA GLU A 221 -0.58 8.81 3.90
C GLU A 221 -0.01 8.62 5.31
N GLY A 222 1.30 8.78 5.50
CA GLY A 222 1.94 8.69 6.82
C GLY A 222 1.40 9.74 7.78
N GLU A 223 1.42 11.02 7.38
CA GLU A 223 0.92 12.12 8.20
C GLU A 223 -0.58 11.99 8.49
N LEU A 224 -1.38 11.57 7.50
CA LEU A 224 -2.81 11.38 7.70
C LEU A 224 -3.10 10.26 8.70
N LYS A 225 -2.32 9.17 8.64
CA LYS A 225 -2.52 7.98 9.48
C LYS A 225 -2.12 8.22 10.93
N ASP A 226 -1.02 8.93 11.17
CA ASP A 226 -0.61 9.34 12.52
C ASP A 226 -1.65 10.27 13.15
N ARG A 227 -2.20 11.20 12.35
CA ARG A 227 -3.29 12.09 12.82
C ARG A 227 -4.59 11.36 13.08
N ILE A 228 -4.93 10.34 12.29
CA ILE A 228 -6.09 9.47 12.54
C ILE A 228 -5.85 8.65 13.82
N ASN A 229 -4.66 8.11 14.03
CA ASN A 229 -4.33 7.30 15.20
C ASN A 229 -4.37 8.13 16.50
N ASP A 230 -3.81 9.35 16.47
CA ASP A 230 -3.88 10.33 17.56
C ASP A 230 -5.30 10.82 17.85
N GLN A 231 -6.18 10.78 16.85
CA GLN A 231 -7.60 11.11 17.03
C GLN A 231 -8.37 9.89 17.53
N ALA A 232 -8.10 8.70 17.02
CA ALA A 232 -8.72 7.44 17.43
C ALA A 232 -8.41 7.11 18.90
N ALA A 233 -7.22 7.44 19.37
CA ALA A 233 -6.84 7.37 20.79
C ALA A 233 -7.66 8.32 21.69
N ARG A 234 -8.32 9.32 21.12
CA ARG A 234 -9.19 10.29 21.82
C ARG A 234 -10.68 9.99 21.66
N TRP A 235 -11.06 8.93 20.95
CA TRP A 235 -12.45 8.56 20.76
C TRP A 235 -13.04 7.92 22.00
N GLN A 236 -14.30 8.24 22.30
CA GLN A 236 -15.02 7.63 23.42
C GLN A 236 -15.39 6.16 23.10
N PRO A 237 -15.63 5.31 24.13
CA PRO A 237 -15.96 3.89 23.93
C PRO A 237 -17.14 3.65 22.98
N GLU A 238 -18.12 4.55 22.94
CA GLU A 238 -19.27 4.47 22.02
C GLU A 238 -18.87 4.68 20.55
N GLU A 239 -17.91 5.57 20.27
CA GLU A 239 -17.40 5.82 18.91
C GLU A 239 -16.56 4.64 18.41
N GLN A 240 -15.83 3.97 19.29
CA GLN A 240 -15.09 2.74 18.98
C GLN A 240 -16.04 1.58 18.63
N ALA A 241 -17.13 1.43 19.39
CA ALA A 241 -18.16 0.42 19.12
C ALA A 241 -18.85 0.65 17.77
N HIS A 242 -19.13 1.91 17.40
CA HIS A 242 -19.70 2.27 16.10
C HIS A 242 -18.76 1.94 14.93
N MET A 243 -17.46 2.14 15.11
CA MET A 243 -16.43 1.80 14.11
C MET A 243 -16.31 0.27 13.92
N GLN A 244 -16.50 -0.48 15.00
CA GLN A 244 -16.48 -1.95 14.98
C GLN A 244 -17.74 -2.54 14.33
N ASP A 245 -18.91 -1.92 14.53
CA ASP A 245 -20.16 -2.24 13.81
C ASP A 245 -20.05 -1.96 12.30
N MET A 246 -19.22 -0.99 11.90
CA MET A 246 -18.96 -0.67 10.49
C MET A 246 -18.00 -1.65 9.81
N LEU A 247 -16.98 -2.15 10.51
CA LEU A 247 -16.03 -3.12 9.96
C LEU A 247 -16.61 -4.52 9.82
N ASN A 248 -17.61 -4.84 10.65
CA ASN A 248 -18.35 -6.10 10.58
C ASN A 248 -19.54 -6.03 9.60
N ALA A 249 -19.74 -4.90 8.92
CA ALA A 249 -20.86 -4.69 8.03
C ALA A 249 -20.58 -5.35 6.66
N THR A 250 -21.50 -6.18 6.16
CA THR A 250 -21.38 -6.86 4.85
C THR A 250 -21.46 -5.87 3.68
N ASP A 251 -20.89 -6.26 2.53
CA ASP A 251 -20.57 -5.44 1.33
C ASP A 251 -21.62 -4.35 0.96
N GLU A 252 -22.90 -4.65 1.06
CA GLU A 252 -24.01 -3.74 0.71
C GLU A 252 -24.14 -2.54 1.68
N SER A 253 -23.73 -2.70 2.94
CA SER A 253 -23.76 -1.67 3.98
C SER A 253 -22.45 -0.87 4.10
N ILE A 254 -21.35 -1.37 3.52
CA ILE A 254 -20.03 -0.72 3.54
C ILE A 254 -20.08 0.59 2.76
N ASN A 255 -20.79 0.65 1.62
CA ASN A 255 -20.90 1.86 0.82
C ASN A 255 -21.62 2.99 1.56
N GLU A 256 -22.74 2.72 2.24
CA GLU A 256 -23.49 3.77 2.93
C GLU A 256 -22.81 4.22 4.23
N LYS A 257 -22.27 3.28 5.02
CA LYS A 257 -21.58 3.57 6.29
C LYS A 257 -20.19 4.20 6.08
N SER A 258 -19.45 3.82 5.03
CA SER A 258 -18.14 4.43 4.72
C SER A 258 -18.25 5.87 4.21
N MET A 259 -19.31 6.21 3.46
CA MET A 259 -19.58 7.59 3.05
C MET A 259 -19.89 8.50 4.24
N ALA A 260 -20.60 8.00 5.26
CA ALA A 260 -20.84 8.75 6.49
C ALA A 260 -19.56 8.98 7.33
N MET A 261 -18.62 8.04 7.30
CA MET A 261 -17.30 8.18 7.92
C MET A 261 -16.43 9.20 7.15
N GLN A 262 -16.39 9.12 5.82
CA GLN A 262 -15.69 10.10 4.99
C GLN A 262 -16.27 11.50 5.20
N GLU A 263 -17.58 11.64 5.36
CA GLU A 263 -18.23 12.91 5.70
C GLU A 263 -17.74 13.47 7.04
N LYS A 264 -17.78 12.69 8.13
CA LYS A 264 -17.35 13.17 9.46
C LYS A 264 -15.86 13.50 9.49
N VAL A 265 -15.04 12.72 8.81
CA VAL A 265 -13.59 12.93 8.69
C VAL A 265 -13.30 14.17 7.85
N LEU A 266 -13.96 14.33 6.70
CA LEU A 266 -13.85 15.52 5.87
C LEU A 266 -14.32 16.74 6.67
N GLN A 267 -15.51 16.72 7.26
CA GLN A 267 -16.08 17.77 8.14
C GLN A 267 -15.09 18.21 9.22
N ARG A 268 -14.46 17.27 9.93
CA ARG A 268 -13.48 17.60 10.98
C ARG A 268 -12.14 18.11 10.43
N LEU A 269 -11.67 17.60 9.28
CA LEU A 269 -10.35 17.93 8.73
C LEU A 269 -10.34 19.20 7.88
N PHE A 270 -11.29 19.34 6.95
CA PHE A 270 -11.31 20.40 5.93
C PHE A 270 -12.16 21.62 6.32
N TRP A 271 -13.26 21.42 7.06
CA TRP A 271 -14.31 22.45 7.20
C TRP A 271 -14.06 23.39 8.38
N ARG A 272 -13.17 22.98 9.30
CA ARG A 272 -12.69 23.82 10.39
C ARG A 272 -12.01 25.11 9.91
N HIS A 273 -11.52 25.14 8.67
CA HIS A 273 -10.83 26.29 8.08
C HIS A 273 -11.68 27.03 7.02
N MET A 274 -12.96 26.67 6.83
CA MET A 274 -13.85 27.29 5.84
C MET A 274 -14.85 28.28 6.47
N SER A 275 -15.11 29.39 5.77
CA SER A 275 -16.15 30.37 6.15
C SER A 275 -17.54 29.71 6.19
N PRO A 276 -18.48 30.18 7.05
CA PRO A 276 -19.81 29.58 7.21
C PRO A 276 -20.57 29.38 5.88
N GLU A 277 -20.50 30.35 4.97
CA GLU A 277 -21.17 30.28 3.66
C GLU A 277 -20.58 29.18 2.76
N ARG A 278 -19.25 29.03 2.73
CA ARG A 278 -18.59 27.96 1.95
C ARG A 278 -18.88 26.58 2.54
N ARG A 279 -19.10 26.51 3.85
CA ARG A 279 -19.56 25.27 4.51
C ARG A 279 -21.01 24.92 4.17
N ALA A 280 -21.89 25.90 3.99
CA ALA A 280 -23.24 25.62 3.54
C ALA A 280 -23.27 25.13 2.07
N ASP A 281 -22.51 25.79 1.19
CA ASP A 281 -22.46 25.44 -0.24
C ASP A 281 -21.86 24.06 -0.49
N ALA A 282 -20.72 23.75 0.14
CA ALA A 282 -20.09 22.46 -0.04
C ALA A 282 -20.93 21.32 0.58
N GLN A 283 -21.65 21.56 1.69
CA GLN A 283 -22.50 20.53 2.32
C GLN A 283 -23.65 20.19 1.38
N LYS A 284 -24.27 21.22 0.79
CA LYS A 284 -25.33 21.05 -0.21
C LYS A 284 -24.87 20.24 -1.41
N ARG A 285 -23.70 20.55 -2.00
CA ARG A 285 -23.15 19.80 -3.15
C ARG A 285 -22.88 18.33 -2.82
N PHE A 286 -22.46 18.06 -1.59
CA PHE A 286 -22.19 16.72 -1.12
C PHE A 286 -23.49 15.92 -0.95
N ASP A 287 -24.53 16.54 -0.39
CA ASP A 287 -25.87 15.95 -0.28
C ASP A 287 -26.51 15.71 -1.65
N ASP A 288 -26.32 16.63 -2.60
CA ASP A 288 -26.76 16.48 -3.99
C ASP A 288 -26.05 15.28 -4.66
N TRP A 289 -24.72 15.18 -4.54
CA TRP A 289 -23.93 14.06 -5.06
C TRP A 289 -24.35 12.71 -4.46
N ARG A 290 -24.59 12.65 -3.14
CA ARG A 290 -25.07 11.45 -2.44
C ARG A 290 -26.43 10.98 -2.97
N THR A 291 -27.32 11.93 -3.23
CA THR A 291 -28.64 11.64 -3.76
C THR A 291 -28.54 11.06 -5.17
N GLU A 292 -27.59 11.54 -5.98
CA GLU A 292 -27.34 11.03 -7.33
C GLU A 292 -26.77 9.60 -7.30
N GLN A 293 -25.80 9.33 -6.44
CA GLN A 293 -25.24 7.97 -6.29
C GLN A 293 -26.29 6.94 -5.88
N ARG A 294 -27.22 7.31 -4.97
CA ARG A 294 -28.34 6.45 -4.58
C ARG A 294 -29.30 6.17 -5.75
N ARG A 295 -29.50 7.16 -6.63
CA ARG A 295 -30.33 7.00 -7.82
C ARG A 295 -29.69 6.05 -8.84
N GLU A 296 -28.40 6.21 -9.09
CA GLU A 296 -27.64 5.33 -10.00
C GLU A 296 -27.67 3.88 -9.51
N GLN A 297 -27.38 3.64 -8.23
CA GLN A 297 -27.42 2.29 -7.65
C GLN A 297 -28.82 1.67 -7.67
N ALA A 298 -29.86 2.45 -7.35
CA ALA A 298 -31.24 1.96 -7.43
C ALA A 298 -31.67 1.63 -8.86
N GLN A 299 -31.17 2.38 -9.86
CA GLN A 299 -31.41 2.09 -11.27
C GLN A 299 -30.70 0.82 -11.72
N GLU A 300 -29.43 0.62 -11.34
CA GLU A 300 -28.67 -0.60 -11.62
C GLU A 300 -29.35 -1.83 -11.00
N GLN A 301 -29.73 -1.76 -9.73
CA GLN A 301 -30.44 -2.86 -9.06
C GLN A 301 -31.80 -3.15 -9.71
N ALA A 302 -32.56 -2.12 -10.09
CA ALA A 302 -33.84 -2.31 -10.78
C ALA A 302 -33.66 -2.95 -12.17
N GLN A 303 -32.58 -2.61 -12.88
CA GLN A 303 -32.22 -3.21 -14.17
C GLN A 303 -31.83 -4.69 -14.00
N GLU A 304 -31.00 -5.01 -13.01
CA GLU A 304 -30.60 -6.40 -12.71
C GLU A 304 -31.81 -7.27 -12.34
N VAL A 305 -32.71 -6.78 -11.48
CA VAL A 305 -33.92 -7.51 -11.09
C VAL A 305 -34.84 -7.73 -12.29
N ALA A 306 -35.00 -6.72 -13.15
CA ALA A 306 -35.80 -6.84 -14.38
C ALA A 306 -35.18 -7.83 -15.38
N GLU A 307 -33.85 -7.88 -15.48
CA GLU A 307 -33.13 -8.82 -16.33
C GLU A 307 -33.24 -10.26 -15.81
N GLN A 308 -33.05 -10.46 -14.50
CA GLN A 308 -33.25 -11.75 -13.85
C GLN A 308 -34.70 -12.26 -13.99
N ALA A 309 -35.69 -11.37 -13.89
CA ALA A 309 -37.10 -11.73 -14.12
C ALA A 309 -37.36 -12.15 -15.57
N ARG A 310 -36.77 -11.47 -16.55
CA ARG A 310 -36.84 -11.82 -17.98
C ARG A 310 -36.18 -13.16 -18.28
N GLU A 311 -35.03 -13.44 -17.66
CA GLU A 311 -34.37 -14.74 -17.78
C GLU A 311 -35.19 -15.89 -17.17
N ARG A 312 -35.79 -15.68 -15.99
CA ARG A 312 -36.67 -16.66 -15.36
C ARG A 312 -37.89 -16.96 -16.25
N ALA A 313 -38.53 -15.93 -16.79
CA ALA A 313 -39.64 -16.10 -17.72
C ALA A 313 -39.24 -16.84 -19.01
N ARG A 314 -38.04 -16.58 -19.56
CA ARG A 314 -37.51 -17.33 -20.71
C ARG A 314 -37.26 -18.81 -20.39
N LYS A 315 -36.71 -19.11 -19.21
CA LYS A 315 -36.45 -20.49 -18.76
C LYS A 315 -37.76 -21.26 -18.52
N GLU A 316 -38.78 -20.61 -17.96
CA GLU A 316 -40.10 -21.21 -17.76
C GLU A 316 -40.85 -21.46 -19.08
N ALA A 317 -40.72 -20.56 -20.06
CA ALA A 317 -41.29 -20.75 -21.40
C ALA A 317 -40.64 -21.92 -22.15
N HIS A 318 -39.33 -22.13 -21.98
CA HIS A 318 -38.63 -23.28 -22.57
C HIS A 318 -39.01 -24.62 -21.93
N HIS A 319 -39.34 -24.65 -20.64
CA HIS A 319 -39.75 -25.87 -19.94
C HIS A 319 -41.21 -26.30 -20.21
N ARG A 320 -42.08 -25.40 -20.69
CA ARG A 320 -43.47 -25.75 -21.07
C ARG A 320 -43.63 -26.16 -22.53
N GLY A 321 -42.57 -26.12 -23.33
CA GLY A 321 -42.57 -26.42 -24.76
C GLY A 321 -41.95 -27.77 -25.16
N ASN A 322 -41.53 -28.60 -24.19
CA ASN A 322 -41.06 -29.98 -24.37
C ASN A 322 -42.00 -30.95 -23.67
#